data_AF-A0A352MBX2-F1
#
_entry.id   AF-A0A352MBX2-F1
#
_cell.length_a   1.000
_cell.length_b   1.000
_cell.length_c   1.000
_cell.angle_alpha   90.00
_cell.angle_beta   90.00
_cell.angle_gamma   90.00
#
_symmetry.space_group_name_H-M   'P 1'
#
loop_
_entity.id
_entity.type
_entity.pdbx_description
1 polymer ?
#
loop_
_entity_poly.entity_id
_entity_poly.type
_entity_poly.pdbx_seq_one_letter_code
_entity_poly.pdbx_strand_id
1 'polypeptide(L)'
;MSDEFRMIPTLKPVNLNSEFVSKGMKDLIGIDAAKQLREETDLFGMSRNLPKEFTYELLLNEVNLKWNEASSSFRSSGKIGIGYVGGQPVNVYVDGFVDIQRRRSGDMIDIYLKANASTWYYFSYFKGVMMAQAGNIDFNTLLNTIKIKDRRHPDSSVKVPYTYMVAVEDRLARFLRRMAGEEDVEPEILDGIVR
;
A
#
# COMPACT_ATOMS: atom_id res chain seq x y z
N MET A 1 -10.69 0.90 6.57
CA MET A 1 -9.91 0.07 5.63
C MET A 1 -10.04 -1.43 5.87
N SER A 2 -9.46 -2.02 6.92
CA SER A 2 -9.43 -3.50 7.11
C SER A 2 -10.83 -4.14 7.04
N ASP A 3 -11.77 -3.61 7.80
CA ASP A 3 -13.16 -4.10 7.83
C ASP A 3 -13.86 -3.97 6.49
N GLU A 4 -13.63 -2.87 5.76
CA GLU A 4 -14.24 -2.66 4.45
C GLU A 4 -13.80 -3.71 3.42
N PHE A 5 -12.55 -4.18 3.46
CA PHE A 5 -12.11 -5.27 2.60
C PHE A 5 -12.63 -6.63 3.10
N ARG A 6 -12.51 -6.91 4.41
CA ARG A 6 -12.88 -8.20 5.00
C ARG A 6 -14.38 -8.52 4.87
N MET A 7 -15.23 -7.50 4.89
CA MET A 7 -16.68 -7.67 4.83
C MET A 7 -17.23 -7.83 3.41
N ILE A 8 -16.39 -7.81 2.37
CA ILE A 8 -16.84 -7.99 0.98
C ILE A 8 -16.81 -9.48 0.61
N PRO A 9 -17.98 -10.15 0.51
CA PRO A 9 -18.04 -11.61 0.33
C PRO A 9 -17.57 -12.08 -1.05
N THR A 10 -17.48 -11.17 -2.03
CA THR A 10 -17.05 -11.50 -3.40
C THR A 10 -15.53 -11.58 -3.56
N LEU A 11 -14.76 -11.14 -2.56
CA LEU A 11 -13.30 -11.24 -2.61
C LEU A 11 -12.84 -12.65 -2.28
N LYS A 12 -11.84 -13.13 -3.02
CA LYS A 12 -11.29 -14.46 -2.80
C LYS A 12 -10.27 -14.43 -1.66
N PRO A 13 -10.26 -15.41 -0.75
CA PRO A 13 -9.25 -15.50 0.29
C PRO A 13 -7.87 -15.85 -0.29
N VAL A 14 -6.81 -15.34 0.36
CA VAL A 14 -5.42 -15.68 0.06
C VAL A 14 -5.07 -17.05 0.65
N ASN A 15 -4.23 -17.82 -0.05
CA ASN A 15 -3.73 -19.09 0.47
C ASN A 15 -2.57 -18.88 1.47
N LEU A 16 -2.89 -18.87 2.77
CA LEU A 16 -1.91 -18.72 3.86
C LEU A 16 -0.99 -19.93 4.06
N ASN A 17 -1.31 -21.05 3.41
CA ASN A 17 -0.50 -22.26 3.44
C ASN A 17 0.53 -22.33 2.30
N SER A 18 0.62 -21.28 1.48
CA SER A 18 1.63 -21.24 0.43
C SER A 18 3.04 -21.15 1.04
N GLU A 19 3.99 -21.82 0.37
CA GLU A 19 5.40 -21.76 0.76
C GLU A 19 5.91 -20.31 0.74
N PHE A 20 5.44 -19.51 -0.23
CA PHE A 20 5.84 -18.11 -0.36
C PHE A 20 5.40 -17.26 0.83
N VAL A 21 4.15 -17.42 1.31
CA VAL A 21 3.67 -16.71 2.51
C VAL A 21 4.46 -17.14 3.75
N SER A 22 4.67 -18.45 3.92
CA SER A 22 5.44 -19.00 5.04
C SER A 22 6.88 -18.48 5.06
N LYS A 23 7.56 -18.49 3.91
CA LYS A 23 8.92 -17.97 3.78
C LYS A 23 8.97 -16.45 3.98
N GLY A 24 8.08 -15.71 3.33
CA GLY A 24 8.02 -14.24 3.44
C GLY A 24 7.84 -13.80 4.89
N MET A 25 6.95 -14.45 5.65
CA MET A 25 6.79 -14.13 7.07
C MET A 25 8.05 -14.40 7.89
N LYS A 26 8.74 -15.52 7.64
CA LYS A 26 10.02 -15.82 8.33
C LYS A 26 11.11 -14.79 7.99
N ASP A 27 11.17 -14.34 6.74
CA ASP A 27 12.14 -13.34 6.29
C ASP A 27 11.84 -11.95 6.88
N LEU A 28 10.55 -11.63 7.06
CA LEU A 28 10.08 -10.33 7.56
C LEU A 28 10.20 -10.18 9.09
N ILE A 29 9.71 -11.16 9.85
CA ILE A 29 9.62 -11.07 11.32
C ILE A 29 10.51 -12.08 12.07
N GLY A 30 11.26 -12.91 11.34
CA GLY A 30 12.10 -13.95 11.92
C GLY A 30 11.39 -15.30 12.06
N ILE A 31 12.18 -16.37 12.16
CA ILE A 31 11.68 -17.76 12.12
C ILE A 31 10.76 -18.06 13.30
N ASP A 32 11.17 -17.71 14.52
CA ASP A 32 10.44 -18.05 15.74
C ASP A 32 9.11 -17.28 15.84
N ALA A 33 9.15 -15.97 15.59
CA ALA A 33 7.96 -15.12 15.59
C ALA A 33 6.97 -15.54 14.49
N ALA A 34 7.46 -15.86 13.28
CA ALA A 34 6.61 -16.35 12.21
C ALA A 34 5.98 -17.71 12.53
N LYS A 35 6.72 -18.61 13.20
CA LYS A 35 6.21 -19.90 13.64
C LYS A 35 5.10 -19.72 14.68
N GLN A 36 5.32 -18.90 15.71
CA GLN A 36 4.32 -18.61 16.73
C GLN A 36 3.05 -18.00 16.11
N LEU A 37 3.20 -17.00 15.25
CA LEU A 37 2.08 -16.34 14.58
C LEU A 37 1.25 -17.33 13.73
N ARG A 38 1.94 -18.26 13.04
CA ARG A 38 1.29 -19.31 12.26
C ARG A 38 0.54 -20.29 13.16
N GLU A 39 1.15 -20.77 14.24
CA GLU A 39 0.52 -21.68 15.20
C GLU A 39 -0.75 -21.08 15.81
N GLU A 40 -0.71 -19.79 16.21
CA GLU A 40 -1.90 -19.10 16.70
C GLU A 40 -2.99 -18.99 15.62
N THR A 41 -2.60 -18.68 14.38
CA THR A 41 -3.55 -18.57 13.27
C THR A 41 -4.20 -19.92 12.94
N ASP A 42 -3.42 -21.01 12.95
CA ASP A 42 -3.91 -22.36 12.69
C ASP A 42 -4.85 -22.86 13.81
N LEU A 43 -4.59 -22.47 15.07
CA LEU A 43 -5.40 -22.87 16.23
C LEU A 43 -6.68 -22.05 16.40
N PHE A 44 -6.64 -20.75 16.15
CA PHE A 44 -7.73 -19.83 16.49
C PHE A 44 -8.38 -19.17 15.26
N GLY A 45 -7.89 -19.45 14.06
CA GLY A 45 -8.34 -18.82 12.80
C GLY A 45 -7.84 -17.38 12.62
N MET A 46 -7.38 -16.72 13.68
CA MET A 46 -6.72 -15.42 13.66
C MET A 46 -5.73 -15.31 14.83
N SER A 47 -4.59 -14.66 14.61
CA SER A 47 -3.73 -14.28 15.74
C SER A 47 -4.35 -13.11 16.49
N ARG A 48 -4.39 -13.23 17.82
CA ARG A 48 -4.88 -12.18 18.72
C ARG A 48 -3.77 -11.22 19.14
N ASN A 49 -2.53 -11.69 19.19
CA ASN A 49 -1.36 -10.93 19.62
C ASN A 49 -0.29 -11.03 18.55
N LEU A 50 -0.05 -9.92 17.86
CA LEU A 50 1.06 -9.86 16.91
C LEU A 50 2.39 -9.84 17.66
N PRO A 51 3.42 -10.55 17.16
CA PRO A 51 4.75 -10.48 17.72
C PRO A 51 5.30 -9.06 17.60
N LYS A 52 6.17 -8.65 18.53
CA LYS A 52 6.74 -7.29 18.59
C LYS A 52 7.52 -6.91 17.33
N GLU A 53 8.03 -7.92 16.62
CA GLU A 53 8.75 -7.80 15.35
C GLU A 53 7.81 -7.40 14.20
N PHE A 54 6.49 -7.61 14.33
CA PHE A 54 5.51 -7.21 13.34
C PHE A 54 5.17 -5.72 13.49
N THR A 55 5.85 -4.88 12.74
CA THR A 55 5.68 -3.42 12.77
C THR A 55 5.08 -2.86 11.47
N TYR A 56 4.39 -3.69 10.68
CA TYR A 56 3.90 -3.31 9.36
C TYR A 56 2.52 -2.66 9.41
N GLU A 57 2.38 -1.50 8.76
CA GLU A 57 1.09 -0.81 8.62
C GLU A 57 0.25 -1.32 7.44
N LEU A 58 0.91 -1.86 6.42
CA LEU A 58 0.26 -2.50 5.29
C LEU A 58 1.16 -3.63 4.80
N LEU A 59 0.65 -4.86 4.84
CA LEU A 59 1.34 -6.03 4.32
C LEU A 59 0.56 -6.56 3.11
N LEU A 60 1.22 -6.57 1.96
CA LEU A 60 0.69 -7.13 0.72
C LEU A 60 1.28 -8.51 0.47
N ASN A 61 0.44 -9.42 -0.03
CA ASN A 61 0.78 -10.79 -0.38
C ASN A 61 0.73 -10.95 -1.91
N GLU A 62 1.65 -11.76 -2.45
CA GLU A 62 1.65 -12.19 -3.85
C GLU A 62 1.59 -11.03 -4.87
N VAL A 63 2.37 -9.98 -4.62
CA VAL A 63 2.52 -8.86 -5.55
C VAL A 63 3.48 -9.26 -6.68
N ASN A 64 2.95 -9.73 -7.80
CA ASN A 64 3.74 -10.15 -8.95
C ASN A 64 4.26 -8.96 -9.76
N LEU A 65 5.48 -8.52 -9.48
CA LEU A 65 6.11 -7.36 -10.11
C LEU A 65 6.86 -7.75 -11.40
N LYS A 66 6.71 -6.94 -12.45
CA LYS A 66 7.45 -7.03 -13.72
C LYS A 66 8.15 -5.72 -14.01
N TRP A 67 9.39 -5.80 -14.49
CA TRP A 67 10.12 -4.62 -14.93
C TRP A 67 9.50 -4.05 -16.20
N ASN A 68 9.30 -2.73 -16.21
CA ASN A 68 8.83 -1.95 -17.35
C ASN A 68 9.91 -0.91 -17.70
N GLU A 69 10.59 -1.13 -18.83
CA GLU A 69 11.71 -0.29 -19.27
C GLU A 69 11.29 1.14 -19.60
N ALA A 70 10.19 1.31 -20.33
CA ALA A 70 9.70 2.62 -20.80
C ALA A 70 9.49 3.62 -19.66
N SER A 71 9.05 3.14 -18.50
CA SER A 71 8.83 3.98 -17.32
C SER A 71 9.84 3.78 -16.22
N SER A 72 10.87 2.93 -16.43
CA SER A 72 11.86 2.55 -15.43
C SER A 72 11.24 2.16 -14.08
N SER A 73 10.25 1.26 -14.13
CA SER A 73 9.45 0.89 -12.97
C SER A 73 9.22 -0.62 -12.83
N PHE A 74 9.00 -1.08 -11.61
CA PHE A 74 8.43 -2.40 -11.33
C PHE A 74 6.91 -2.26 -11.18
N ARG A 75 6.16 -2.88 -12.09
CA ARG A 75 4.69 -2.83 -12.11
C ARG A 75 4.09 -4.18 -11.73
N SER A 76 3.10 -4.19 -10.85
CA SER A 76 2.35 -5.39 -10.53
C SER A 76 1.52 -5.88 -11.71
N SER A 77 1.31 -7.18 -11.77
CA SER A 77 0.37 -7.81 -12.70
C SER A 77 -0.53 -8.80 -11.96
N GLY A 78 -1.79 -8.87 -12.38
CA GLY A 78 -2.81 -9.70 -11.73
C GLY A 78 -3.38 -9.08 -10.45
N LYS A 79 -4.03 -9.91 -9.64
CA LYS A 79 -4.61 -9.48 -8.36
C LYS A 79 -3.53 -9.30 -7.30
N ILE A 80 -3.83 -8.45 -6.32
CA ILE A 80 -2.95 -8.17 -5.18
C ILE A 80 -3.58 -8.78 -3.93
N GLY A 81 -2.84 -9.60 -3.21
CA GLY A 81 -3.26 -10.06 -1.89
C GLY A 81 -3.05 -8.96 -0.85
N ILE A 82 -4.03 -8.72 0.01
CA ILE A 82 -3.86 -7.91 1.23
C ILE A 82 -3.74 -8.90 2.37
N GLY A 83 -2.57 -8.95 3.02
CA GLY A 83 -2.34 -9.79 4.19
C GLY A 83 -2.85 -9.13 5.46
N TYR A 84 -2.27 -7.98 5.79
CA TYR A 84 -2.60 -7.21 6.99
C TYR A 84 -2.76 -5.73 6.67
N VAL A 85 -3.65 -5.08 7.41
CA VAL A 85 -3.75 -3.63 7.50
C VAL A 85 -3.63 -3.27 8.98
N GLY A 86 -2.53 -2.61 9.32
CA GLY A 86 -2.04 -2.50 10.69
C GLY A 86 -1.98 -3.87 11.35
N GLY A 87 -2.54 -3.97 12.55
CA GLY A 87 -2.60 -5.23 13.29
C GLY A 87 -3.71 -6.20 12.86
N GLN A 88 -4.51 -5.87 11.84
CA GLN A 88 -5.71 -6.64 11.49
C GLN A 88 -5.47 -7.53 10.27
N PRO A 89 -5.67 -8.86 10.37
CA PRO A 89 -5.59 -9.75 9.22
C PRO A 89 -6.77 -9.50 8.27
N VAL A 90 -6.46 -9.37 6.98
CA VAL A 90 -7.43 -9.13 5.89
C VAL A 90 -7.50 -10.35 4.98
N ASN A 91 -6.35 -10.86 4.53
CA ASN A 91 -6.15 -12.11 3.78
C ASN A 91 -7.10 -12.32 2.58
N VAL A 92 -7.34 -11.29 1.77
CA VAL A 92 -8.13 -11.38 0.54
C VAL A 92 -7.40 -10.80 -0.67
N TYR A 93 -7.74 -11.28 -1.86
CA TYR A 93 -7.29 -10.69 -3.12
C TYR A 93 -8.20 -9.57 -3.58
N VAL A 94 -7.58 -8.48 -4.05
CA VAL A 94 -8.24 -7.32 -4.66
C VAL A 94 -7.69 -7.07 -6.07
N ASP A 95 -8.45 -6.34 -6.87
CA ASP A 95 -7.91 -5.73 -8.08
C ASP A 95 -7.07 -4.51 -7.72
N GLY A 96 -6.18 -4.07 -8.60
CA GLY A 96 -5.34 -2.92 -8.31
C GLY A 96 -4.03 -2.89 -9.06
N PHE A 97 -3.17 -1.96 -8.65
CA PHE A 97 -1.83 -1.77 -9.19
C PHE A 97 -0.85 -1.38 -8.09
N VAL A 98 0.36 -1.93 -8.14
CA VAL A 98 1.54 -1.43 -7.43
C VAL A 98 2.56 -1.03 -8.48
N ASP A 99 3.09 0.17 -8.38
CA ASP A 99 4.10 0.72 -9.28
C ASP A 99 5.25 1.29 -8.45
N ILE A 100 6.45 0.75 -8.62
CA ILE A 100 7.66 1.24 -7.97
C ILE A 100 8.55 1.83 -9.05
N GLN A 101 8.51 3.14 -9.18
CA GLN A 101 9.24 3.86 -10.21
C GLN A 101 10.58 4.37 -9.67
N ARG A 102 11.66 4.05 -10.38
CA ARG A 102 12.99 4.53 -10.07
C ARG A 102 13.20 5.88 -10.75
N ARG A 103 13.44 6.94 -9.97
CA ARG A 103 13.78 8.26 -10.50
C ARG A 103 15.12 8.72 -9.96
N ARG A 104 15.83 9.55 -10.72
CA ARG A 104 17.08 10.18 -10.26
C ARG A 104 16.91 10.97 -8.96
N SER A 105 15.74 11.59 -8.80
CA SER A 105 15.43 12.39 -7.63
C SER A 105 15.11 11.52 -6.41
N GLY A 106 14.64 10.30 -6.58
CA GLY A 106 14.25 9.36 -5.53
C GLY A 106 13.14 8.43 -6.02
N ASP A 107 12.99 7.26 -5.40
CA ASP A 107 12.00 6.30 -5.83
C ASP A 107 10.58 6.77 -5.44
N MET A 108 9.63 6.51 -6.34
CA MET A 108 8.21 6.79 -6.16
C MET A 108 7.45 5.47 -6.10
N ILE A 109 6.53 5.36 -5.16
CA ILE A 109 5.70 4.17 -4.96
C ILE A 109 4.24 4.58 -5.05
N ASP A 110 3.50 3.99 -5.97
CA ASP A 110 2.05 4.10 -6.07
C ASP A 110 1.42 2.73 -5.77
N ILE A 111 0.38 2.71 -4.95
CA ILE A 111 -0.38 1.52 -4.58
C ILE A 111 -1.86 1.86 -4.70
N TYR A 112 -2.57 1.13 -5.55
CA TYR A 112 -4.03 1.17 -5.68
C TYR A 112 -4.60 -0.20 -5.39
N LEU A 113 -5.53 -0.26 -4.44
CA LEU A 113 -6.21 -1.46 -3.98
C LEU A 113 -7.72 -1.27 -4.14
N LYS A 114 -8.36 -2.10 -4.94
CA LYS A 114 -9.77 -1.96 -5.31
C LYS A 114 -10.53 -3.27 -5.11
N ALA A 115 -11.49 -3.24 -4.21
CA ALA A 115 -12.44 -4.34 -4.06
C ALA A 115 -13.66 -4.16 -4.97
N ASN A 116 -14.19 -2.94 -5.05
CA ASN A 116 -15.31 -2.58 -5.93
C ASN A 116 -15.28 -1.06 -6.24
N ALA A 117 -16.37 -0.51 -6.80
CA ALA A 117 -16.43 0.90 -7.18
C ALA A 117 -16.41 1.89 -6.00
N SER A 118 -16.93 1.50 -4.83
CA SER A 118 -16.98 2.36 -3.63
C SER A 118 -15.89 2.02 -2.61
N THR A 119 -15.37 0.79 -2.63
CA THR A 119 -14.32 0.32 -1.71
C THR A 119 -12.99 0.20 -2.43
N TRP A 120 -12.20 1.25 -2.33
CA TRP A 120 -10.84 1.32 -2.86
C TRP A 120 -9.99 2.29 -2.06
N TYR A 121 -8.68 2.07 -2.11
CA TYR A 121 -7.65 2.84 -1.41
C TYR A 121 -6.48 3.08 -2.35
N TYR A 122 -5.96 4.30 -2.34
CA TYR A 122 -4.82 4.75 -3.12
C TYR A 122 -3.80 5.39 -2.19
N PHE A 123 -2.54 5.00 -2.36
CA PHE A 123 -1.39 5.54 -1.64
C PHE A 123 -0.31 5.90 -2.65
N SER A 124 0.27 7.08 -2.50
CA SER A 124 1.36 7.58 -3.33
C SER A 124 2.45 8.11 -2.42
N TYR A 125 3.59 7.44 -2.41
CA TYR A 125 4.73 7.81 -1.58
C TYR A 125 5.86 8.34 -2.45
N PHE A 126 6.39 9.51 -2.07
CA PHE A 126 7.58 10.08 -2.67
C PHE A 126 8.34 10.91 -1.63
N LYS A 127 9.62 10.61 -1.42
CA LYS A 127 10.52 11.40 -0.56
C LYS A 127 9.96 11.77 0.81
N GLY A 128 9.47 10.80 1.58
CA GLY A 128 8.95 11.07 2.92
C GLY A 128 7.56 11.71 2.94
N VAL A 129 6.88 11.80 1.81
CA VAL A 129 5.51 12.29 1.72
C VAL A 129 4.61 11.17 1.22
N MET A 130 3.67 10.75 2.07
CA MET A 130 2.60 9.81 1.71
C MET A 130 1.31 10.58 1.43
N MET A 131 0.87 10.58 0.18
CA MET A 131 -0.47 11.00 -0.20
C MET A 131 -1.41 9.80 -0.18
N ALA A 132 -2.59 9.95 0.40
CA ALA A 132 -3.59 8.90 0.44
C ALA A 132 -4.97 9.42 0.01
N GLN A 133 -5.74 8.56 -0.65
CA GLN A 133 -7.12 8.83 -1.04
C GLN A 133 -7.89 7.52 -1.03
N ALA A 134 -9.15 7.54 -0.61
CA ALA A 134 -10.00 6.36 -0.63
C ALA A 134 -11.37 6.68 -1.21
N GLY A 135 -12.13 5.65 -1.58
CA GLY A 135 -13.58 5.78 -1.82
C GLY A 135 -14.37 6.10 -0.55
N ASN A 136 -13.78 5.81 0.62
CA ASN A 136 -14.34 6.14 1.93
C ASN A 136 -14.16 7.65 2.23
N ILE A 137 -15.27 8.39 2.28
CA ILE A 137 -15.28 9.83 2.54
C ILE A 137 -14.84 10.15 3.97
N ASP A 138 -15.18 9.32 4.96
CA ASP A 138 -14.79 9.54 6.35
C ASP A 138 -13.27 9.41 6.52
N PHE A 139 -12.64 8.47 5.82
CA PHE A 139 -11.17 8.35 5.77
C PHE A 139 -10.51 9.62 5.21
N ASN A 140 -11.02 10.13 4.07
CA ASN A 140 -10.49 11.35 3.45
C ASN A 140 -10.71 12.59 4.34
N THR A 141 -11.88 12.69 4.98
CA THR A 141 -12.23 13.75 5.92
C THR A 141 -11.31 13.74 7.14
N LEU A 142 -11.06 12.56 7.71
CA LEU A 142 -10.15 12.37 8.82
C LEU A 142 -8.75 12.86 8.47
N LEU A 143 -8.19 12.41 7.33
CA LEU A 143 -6.88 12.85 6.86
C LEU A 143 -6.80 14.38 6.69
N ASN A 144 -7.85 15.00 6.18
CA ASN A 144 -7.93 16.46 6.00
C ASN A 144 -8.08 17.22 7.31
N THR A 145 -8.66 16.62 8.34
CA THR A 145 -8.95 17.28 9.62
C THR A 145 -7.78 17.20 10.61
N ILE A 146 -6.94 16.17 10.52
CA ILE A 146 -5.73 16.06 11.35
C ILE A 146 -4.84 17.29 11.11
N LYS A 147 -4.33 17.91 12.17
CA LYS A 147 -3.47 19.10 12.05
C LYS A 147 -2.13 18.72 11.41
N ILE A 148 -1.59 19.58 10.56
CA ILE A 148 -0.34 19.34 9.81
C ILE A 148 0.80 18.83 10.71
N LYS A 149 0.97 19.41 11.91
CA LYS A 149 2.01 19.02 12.87
C LYS A 149 1.88 17.58 13.41
N ASP A 150 0.66 17.03 13.36
CA ASP A 150 0.33 15.68 13.83
C ASP A 150 0.32 14.67 12.66
N ARG A 151 0.45 15.16 11.40
CA ARG A 151 0.52 14.32 10.20
C ARG A 151 1.92 13.78 9.93
N ARG A 152 2.51 13.12 10.92
CA ARG A 152 3.86 12.54 10.85
C ARG A 152 3.93 11.28 11.70
N HIS A 153 4.86 10.40 11.35
CA HIS A 153 5.16 9.25 12.20
C HIS A 153 5.83 9.73 13.50
N PRO A 154 5.59 9.10 14.67
CA PRO A 154 6.27 9.45 15.92
C PRO A 154 7.80 9.48 15.80
N ASP A 155 8.36 8.56 15.01
CA ASP A 155 9.81 8.46 14.77
C ASP A 155 10.31 9.35 13.61
N SER A 156 9.44 10.17 13.02
CA SER A 156 9.83 11.08 11.94
C SER A 156 10.84 12.10 12.45
N SER A 157 11.94 12.26 11.74
CA SER A 157 13.02 13.19 12.07
C SER A 157 13.48 13.98 10.85
N VAL A 158 14.40 14.93 11.02
CA VAL A 158 15.00 15.66 9.88
C VAL A 158 15.76 14.72 8.94
N LYS A 159 16.34 13.64 9.48
CA LYS A 159 17.09 12.64 8.70
C LYS A 159 16.18 11.61 8.02
N VAL A 160 15.03 11.32 8.63
CA VAL A 160 14.02 10.37 8.14
C VAL A 160 12.67 11.08 8.14
N PRO A 161 12.45 12.02 7.21
CA PRO A 161 11.21 12.76 7.16
C PRO A 161 10.07 11.83 6.73
N TYR A 162 8.96 11.87 7.46
CA TYR A 162 7.73 11.22 7.05
C TYR A 162 6.53 12.09 7.41
N THR A 163 5.74 12.43 6.41
CA THR A 163 4.47 13.14 6.55
C THR A 163 3.41 12.49 5.68
N TYR A 164 2.15 12.64 6.06
CA TYR A 164 1.03 12.17 5.25
C TYR A 164 -0.01 13.24 4.99
N MET A 165 -0.72 13.14 3.86
CA MET A 165 -1.79 14.06 3.50
C MET A 165 -2.78 13.40 2.54
N VAL A 166 -3.92 14.05 2.30
CA VAL A 166 -4.83 13.62 1.24
C VAL A 166 -4.16 13.80 -0.12
N ALA A 167 -4.39 12.88 -1.06
CA ALA A 167 -3.88 13.01 -2.41
C ALA A 167 -4.56 14.15 -3.16
N VAL A 168 -3.80 14.82 -4.04
CA VAL A 168 -4.36 15.82 -4.97
C VAL A 168 -5.33 15.12 -5.92
N GLU A 169 -6.46 15.76 -6.22
CA GLU A 169 -7.62 15.20 -6.94
C GLU A 169 -7.26 14.37 -8.18
N ASP A 170 -6.43 14.91 -9.08
CA ASP A 170 -6.06 14.23 -10.33
C ASP A 170 -5.03 13.10 -10.19
N ARG A 171 -4.40 12.94 -9.02
CA ARG A 171 -3.24 12.05 -8.90
C ARG A 171 -3.61 10.58 -9.16
N LEU A 172 -4.72 10.11 -8.60
CA LEU A 172 -5.24 8.77 -8.86
C LEU A 172 -5.63 8.60 -10.34
N ALA A 173 -6.33 9.58 -10.93
CA ALA A 173 -6.77 9.50 -12.32
C ALA A 173 -5.59 9.34 -13.28
N ARG A 174 -4.53 10.14 -13.12
CA ARG A 174 -3.28 10.01 -13.89
C ARG A 174 -2.62 8.65 -13.67
N PHE A 175 -2.53 8.20 -12.42
CA PHE A 175 -1.99 6.88 -12.11
C PHE A 175 -2.73 5.75 -12.85
N LEU A 176 -4.06 5.76 -12.83
CA LEU A 176 -4.88 4.75 -13.51
C LEU A 176 -4.73 4.80 -15.04
N ARG A 177 -4.66 5.99 -15.65
CA ARG A 177 -4.40 6.15 -17.10
C ARG A 177 -3.05 5.54 -17.49
N ARG A 178 -1.99 5.87 -16.74
CA ARG A 178 -0.65 5.29 -16.93
C ARG A 178 -0.63 3.76 -16.83
N MET A 179 -1.41 3.20 -15.90
CA MET A 179 -1.53 1.76 -15.73
C MET A 179 -2.38 1.09 -16.82
N ALA A 180 -3.34 1.80 -17.39
CA ALA A 180 -4.13 1.36 -18.54
C ALA A 180 -3.35 1.39 -19.87
N GLY A 181 -2.15 1.99 -19.89
CA GLY A 181 -1.33 2.11 -21.09
C GLY A 181 -1.68 3.34 -21.94
N GLU A 182 -2.44 4.28 -21.39
CA GLU A 182 -2.64 5.60 -22.00
C GLU A 182 -1.38 6.42 -21.72
N GLU A 183 -0.71 6.93 -22.77
CA GLU A 183 0.49 7.76 -22.63
C GLU A 183 0.15 9.07 -21.92
N ASP A 184 0.64 9.22 -20.68
CA ASP A 184 0.67 10.52 -20.02
C ASP A 184 1.77 11.36 -20.69
N VAL A 185 1.38 12.30 -21.54
CA VAL A 185 2.23 13.45 -21.87
C VAL A 185 2.41 14.22 -20.56
N GLU A 186 3.54 14.03 -19.86
CA GLU A 186 3.89 14.88 -18.72
C GLU A 186 3.87 16.33 -19.24
N PRO A 187 3.03 17.24 -18.69
CA PRO A 187 3.23 18.65 -18.97
C PRO A 187 4.62 18.99 -18.44
N GLU A 188 5.48 19.49 -19.32
CA GLU A 188 6.78 20.03 -18.95
C GLU A 188 6.59 20.92 -17.72
N ILE A 189 7.20 20.52 -16.61
CA ILE A 189 7.38 21.44 -15.51
C ILE A 189 8.21 22.57 -16.10
N LEU A 190 7.58 23.73 -16.32
CA LEU A 190 8.25 24.96 -16.70
C LEU A 190 9.25 25.28 -15.59
N ASP A 191 10.47 24.76 -15.75
CA ASP A 191 11.64 25.18 -15.01
C ASP A 191 11.88 26.65 -15.37
N GLY A 192 11.40 27.52 -14.50
CA GLY A 192 11.69 28.94 -14.52
C GLY A 192 10.57 29.78 -15.13
N ILE A 193 9.80 30.43 -14.24
CA ILE A 193 9.67 31.89 -14.17
C ILE A 193 9.15 32.19 -12.75
N VAL A 194 10.08 32.53 -11.85
CA VAL A 194 9.85 33.56 -10.83
C VAL A 194 11.16 34.34 -10.69
N ARG A 195 11.28 35.39 -11.50
CA ARG A 195 11.87 36.67 -11.11
C ARG A 195 11.06 37.77 -11.77
#